data_AF-A0A2I0MZ74-F1
#
_entry.id   AF-A0A2I0MZ74-F1
#
_cell.length_a   1.000
_cell.length_b   1.000
_cell.length_c   1.000
_cell.angle_alpha   90.00
_cell.angle_beta   90.00
_cell.angle_gamma   90.00
#
_symmetry.space_group_name_H-M   'P 1'
#
loop_
_entity.id
_entity.type
_entity.pdbx_description
1 polymer ?
#
loop_
_entity_poly.entity_id
_entity_poly.type
_entity_poly.pdbx_seq_one_letter_code
_entity_poly.pdbx_strand_id
1 'polypeptide(L)'
;MNKRVSAMVLSLVMAGSVLAGCKPTAPATNPSKDTKATTPTTGGATTPSDKPVDITGKSFGMSTDEGGKGDKSFNDAAIAGLDKIKSEYKLDYKLIETKDANQIQ
;
A
#
# COMPACT_ATOMS: atom_id res chain seq x y z
N MET A 1 26.99 -16.41 32.43
CA MET A 1 26.11 -16.95 31.37
C MET A 1 26.96 -17.22 30.13
N ASN A 2 27.11 -18.48 29.71
CA ASN A 2 27.79 -18.82 28.45
C ASN A 2 26.92 -18.34 27.28
N LYS A 3 27.55 -17.74 26.25
CA LYS A 3 26.86 -17.12 25.09
C LYS A 3 25.86 -18.07 24.41
N ARG A 4 26.11 -19.39 24.50
CA ARG A 4 25.23 -20.46 23.99
C ARG A 4 23.93 -20.62 24.81
N VAL A 5 23.97 -20.45 26.13
CA VAL A 5 22.75 -20.49 26.96
C VAL A 5 21.96 -19.20 26.83
N SER A 6 22.60 -18.05 26.66
CA SER A 6 21.88 -16.80 26.34
C SER A 6 21.12 -16.89 25.02
N ALA A 7 21.72 -17.49 23.97
CA ALA A 7 21.06 -17.67 22.68
C ALA A 7 19.88 -18.65 22.73
N MET A 8 19.99 -19.71 23.55
CA MET A 8 18.94 -20.71 23.70
C MET A 8 17.74 -20.19 24.50
N VAL A 9 17.99 -19.40 25.56
CA VAL A 9 16.92 -18.74 26.34
C VAL A 9 16.18 -17.70 25.50
N LEU A 10 16.90 -16.89 24.70
CA LEU A 10 16.27 -15.88 23.84
C LEU A 10 15.39 -16.51 22.74
N SER A 11 15.82 -17.64 22.18
CA SER A 11 15.05 -18.37 21.17
C SER A 11 13.78 -18.99 21.74
N LEU A 12 13.82 -19.44 23.01
CA LEU A 12 12.67 -20.02 23.69
C LEU A 12 11.61 -18.96 24.08
N VAL A 13 12.04 -17.73 24.41
CA VAL A 13 11.14 -16.61 24.72
C VAL A 13 10.39 -16.13 23.47
N MET A 14 11.02 -16.13 22.29
CA MET A 14 10.39 -15.75 21.02
C MET A 14 9.35 -16.76 20.51
N ALA A 15 9.52 -18.06 20.79
CA ALA A 15 8.56 -19.09 20.38
C ALA A 15 7.29 -19.15 21.25
N GLY A 16 7.31 -18.57 22.46
CA GLY A 16 6.21 -18.64 23.41
C GLY A 16 5.06 -17.63 23.19
N SER A 17 5.22 -16.67 22.29
CA SER A 17 4.31 -15.50 22.19
C SER A 17 3.13 -15.68 21.23
N VAL A 18 2.97 -16.82 20.55
CA VAL A 18 2.08 -16.93 19.37
C VAL A 18 0.67 -17.49 19.66
N LEU A 19 0.29 -17.77 20.91
CA LEU A 19 -0.98 -18.46 21.22
C LEU A 19 -2.01 -17.67 22.07
N ALA A 20 -1.86 -16.37 22.24
CA ALA A 20 -2.83 -15.55 22.97
C ALA A 20 -3.42 -14.44 22.09
N GLY A 21 -4.39 -14.75 21.25
CA GLY A 21 -4.96 -13.72 20.37
C GLY A 21 -6.17 -14.07 19.51
N CYS A 22 -7.11 -14.91 19.98
CA CYS A 22 -8.47 -14.93 19.40
C CYS A 22 -9.47 -15.48 20.43
N LYS A 23 -10.12 -14.58 21.18
CA LYS A 23 -11.41 -14.86 21.83
C LYS A 23 -12.48 -14.09 21.06
N PRO A 24 -13.56 -14.73 20.57
CA PRO A 24 -14.71 -14.00 20.07
C PRO A 24 -15.52 -13.49 21.28
N THR A 25 -15.50 -12.18 21.50
CA THR A 25 -16.38 -11.51 22.48
C THR A 25 -17.73 -11.23 21.82
N ALA A 26 -18.79 -11.81 22.37
CA ALA A 26 -20.18 -11.48 22.08
C ALA A 26 -20.50 -10.00 22.42
N PRO A 27 -21.54 -9.39 21.83
CA PRO A 27 -21.67 -7.94 21.76
C PRO A 27 -22.01 -7.32 23.12
N ALA A 28 -21.21 -6.33 23.51
CA ALA A 28 -21.52 -5.45 24.63
C ALA A 28 -21.48 -3.99 24.17
N THR A 29 -22.56 -3.30 24.51
CA THR A 29 -22.93 -1.90 24.31
C THR A 29 -21.83 -0.86 24.62
N ASN A 30 -21.78 0.17 23.76
CA ASN A 30 -21.04 1.46 23.81
C ASN A 30 -20.93 2.10 25.22
N PRO A 31 -19.86 2.89 25.52
CA PRO A 31 -19.76 4.27 25.03
C PRO A 31 -18.37 4.74 24.55
N SER A 32 -18.43 5.71 23.63
CA SER A 32 -17.36 6.47 22.99
C SER A 32 -16.28 7.01 23.93
N LYS A 33 -15.01 6.85 23.53
CA LYS A 33 -13.92 7.79 23.82
C LYS A 33 -13.10 7.97 22.55
N ASP A 34 -13.12 9.20 22.06
CA ASP A 34 -12.48 9.68 20.85
C ASP A 34 -11.00 9.29 20.77
N THR A 35 -10.71 8.25 19.98
CA THR A 35 -9.42 8.11 19.33
C THR A 35 -9.65 8.52 17.89
N LYS A 36 -9.12 9.69 17.52
CA LYS A 36 -9.13 10.20 16.15
C LYS A 36 -8.46 9.18 15.24
N ALA A 37 -9.25 8.26 14.69
CA ALA A 37 -8.87 7.43 13.58
C ALA A 37 -8.55 8.38 12.42
N THR A 38 -7.29 8.42 12.01
CA THR A 38 -6.94 8.97 10.71
C THR A 38 -7.55 8.02 9.70
N THR A 39 -8.77 8.32 9.28
CA THR A 39 -9.43 7.69 8.14
C THR A 39 -8.44 7.73 6.98
N PRO A 40 -8.20 6.61 6.25
CA PRO A 40 -7.52 6.72 4.97
C PRO A 40 -8.30 7.77 4.19
N THR A 41 -7.64 8.87 3.84
CA THR A 41 -8.26 9.87 2.97
C THR A 41 -8.38 9.19 1.62
N THR A 42 -9.54 8.55 1.41
CA THR A 42 -10.03 8.19 0.08
C THR A 42 -9.87 9.44 -0.77
N GLY A 43 -9.08 9.32 -1.84
CA GLY A 43 -8.76 10.40 -2.76
C GLY A 43 -9.98 11.24 -3.08
N GLY A 44 -9.75 12.55 -3.20
CA GLY A 44 -10.79 13.58 -3.27
C GLY A 44 -12.00 13.15 -4.08
N ALA A 45 -13.18 13.33 -3.49
CA ALA A 45 -14.46 13.10 -4.13
C ALA A 45 -14.55 13.95 -5.40
N THR A 46 -14.25 13.35 -6.55
CA THR A 46 -14.52 13.95 -7.85
C THR A 46 -16.01 13.84 -8.09
N THR A 47 -16.69 14.98 -8.18
CA THR A 47 -18.06 15.04 -8.71
C THR A 47 -18.05 14.42 -10.11
N PRO A 48 -18.87 13.38 -10.39
CA PRO A 48 -18.96 12.81 -11.73
C PRO A 48 -19.32 13.92 -12.73
N SER A 49 -18.46 14.12 -13.73
CA SER A 49 -18.76 15.00 -14.85
C SER A 49 -19.42 14.17 -15.95
N ASP A 50 -20.66 14.51 -16.31
CA ASP A 50 -21.46 13.78 -17.32
C ASP A 50 -20.96 13.95 -18.77
N LYS A 51 -19.92 14.77 -18.99
CA LYS A 51 -19.35 14.99 -20.32
C LYS A 51 -18.28 13.92 -20.62
N PRO A 52 -18.40 13.17 -21.73
CA PRO A 52 -17.33 12.29 -22.17
C PRO A 52 -16.02 13.07 -22.32
N VAL A 53 -14.99 12.65 -21.60
CA VAL A 53 -13.65 13.23 -21.74
C VAL A 53 -12.99 12.58 -22.96
N ASP A 54 -12.65 13.38 -23.97
CA ASP A 54 -11.87 12.90 -25.11
C ASP A 54 -10.43 12.61 -24.67
N ILE A 55 -10.11 11.33 -24.58
CA ILE A 55 -8.80 10.78 -24.18
C ILE A 55 -7.94 10.37 -25.38
N THR A 56 -8.39 10.62 -26.61
CA THR A 56 -7.68 10.22 -27.82
C THR A 56 -6.28 10.85 -27.86
N GLY A 57 -5.25 10.02 -28.05
CA GLY A 57 -3.87 10.47 -28.13
C GLY A 57 -3.24 10.93 -26.81
N LYS A 58 -3.89 10.71 -25.66
CA LYS A 58 -3.29 11.01 -24.35
C LYS A 58 -2.48 9.82 -23.82
N SER A 59 -1.47 10.12 -23.02
CA SER A 59 -0.65 9.13 -22.31
C SER A 59 -0.44 9.55 -20.86
N PHE A 60 -0.19 8.58 -19.99
CA PHE A 60 0.11 8.85 -18.58
C PHE A 60 1.58 8.62 -18.25
N GLY A 61 2.12 9.40 -17.32
CA GLY A 61 3.45 9.20 -16.76
C GLY A 61 3.34 8.93 -15.25
N MET A 62 3.99 7.87 -14.78
CA MET A 62 4.15 7.61 -13.35
C MET A 62 5.63 7.67 -13.01
N SER A 63 5.98 8.46 -12.00
CA SER A 63 7.33 8.49 -11.43
C SER A 63 7.28 7.99 -10.01
N THR A 64 8.14 7.04 -9.65
CA THR A 64 8.27 6.53 -8.28
C THR A 64 9.55 7.03 -7.65
N ASP A 65 9.47 7.54 -6.41
CA ASP A 65 10.64 7.93 -5.63
C ASP A 65 11.34 6.69 -5.04
N GLU A 66 10.78 6.12 -3.96
CA GLU A 66 11.30 4.91 -3.31
C GLU A 66 10.44 3.66 -3.61
N GLY A 67 11.06 2.48 -3.53
CA GLY A 67 10.41 1.16 -3.67
C GLY A 67 10.21 0.70 -5.12
N GLY A 68 9.70 1.57 -6.00
CA GLY A 68 9.45 1.29 -7.41
C GLY A 68 8.58 0.05 -7.67
N LYS A 69 8.62 -0.48 -8.90
CA LYS A 69 7.95 -1.72 -9.27
C LYS A 69 8.55 -2.91 -8.53
N GLY A 70 7.68 -3.73 -7.95
CA GLY A 70 8.01 -4.89 -7.14
C GLY A 70 8.08 -4.60 -5.64
N ASP A 71 7.65 -3.41 -5.18
CA ASP A 71 7.65 -3.03 -3.77
C ASP A 71 6.61 -3.78 -2.91
N LYS A 72 5.75 -4.59 -3.53
CA LYS A 72 4.65 -5.35 -2.91
C LYS A 72 3.73 -4.49 -2.06
N SER A 73 3.67 -3.20 -2.35
CA SER A 73 3.02 -2.20 -1.55
C SER A 73 2.36 -1.17 -2.48
N PHE A 74 2.56 0.11 -2.20
CA PHE A 74 1.88 1.21 -2.86
C PHE A 74 2.16 1.29 -4.36
N ASN A 75 3.42 1.19 -4.80
CA ASN A 75 3.75 1.38 -6.21
C ASN A 75 3.20 0.23 -7.07
N ASP A 76 3.24 -1.01 -6.57
CA ASP A 76 2.62 -2.15 -7.25
C ASP A 76 1.10 -1.98 -7.39
N ALA A 77 0.43 -1.47 -6.35
CA ALA A 77 -1.00 -1.18 -6.41
C ALA A 77 -1.31 -0.07 -7.44
N ALA A 78 -0.49 0.97 -7.52
CA ALA A 78 -0.65 2.05 -8.50
C ALA A 78 -0.39 1.57 -9.93
N ILE A 79 0.66 0.78 -10.17
CA ILE A 79 0.97 0.18 -11.48
C ILE A 79 -0.17 -0.74 -11.93
N ALA A 80 -0.71 -1.56 -11.03
CA ALA A 80 -1.85 -2.42 -11.35
C ALA A 80 -3.10 -1.60 -11.77
N GLY A 81 -3.30 -0.42 -11.19
CA GLY A 81 -4.34 0.52 -11.62
C GLY A 81 -4.10 1.05 -13.03
N LEU A 82 -2.86 1.42 -13.36
CA LEU A 82 -2.49 1.87 -14.71
C LEU A 82 -2.62 0.76 -15.75
N ASP A 83 -2.30 -0.48 -15.39
CA ASP A 83 -2.47 -1.64 -16.26
C ASP A 83 -3.96 -1.88 -16.59
N LYS A 84 -4.85 -1.70 -15.61
CA LYS A 84 -6.30 -1.75 -15.86
C LYS A 84 -6.73 -0.66 -16.85
N ILE A 85 -6.30 0.58 -16.64
CA ILE A 85 -6.62 1.70 -17.55
C ILE A 85 -6.09 1.45 -18.95
N LYS A 86 -4.87 0.92 -19.07
CA LYS A 86 -4.29 0.53 -20.36
C LYS A 86 -5.15 -0.51 -21.07
N SER A 87 -5.67 -1.49 -20.36
CA SER A 87 -6.54 -2.52 -20.95
C SER A 87 -7.93 -1.99 -21.34
N GLU A 88 -8.54 -1.15 -20.50
CA GLU A 88 -9.92 -0.69 -20.64
C GLU A 88 -10.04 0.45 -21.67
N TYR A 89 -9.09 1.38 -21.64
CA TYR A 89 -9.12 2.60 -22.44
C TYR A 89 -8.09 2.61 -23.58
N LYS A 90 -7.27 1.55 -23.72
CA LYS A 90 -6.20 1.44 -24.73
C LYS A 90 -5.22 2.63 -24.68
N LEU A 91 -5.00 3.17 -23.48
CA LEU A 91 -4.06 4.27 -23.24
C LEU A 91 -2.71 3.72 -22.79
N ASP A 92 -1.63 4.28 -23.33
CA ASP A 92 -0.29 3.92 -22.89
C ASP A 92 0.17 4.75 -21.69
N TYR A 93 1.05 4.15 -20.89
CA TYR A 93 1.73 4.84 -19.80
C TYR A 93 3.24 4.59 -19.81
N LYS A 94 3.99 5.56 -19.30
CA LYS A 94 5.44 5.46 -19.08
C LYS A 94 5.72 5.46 -17.58
N LEU A 95 6.48 4.47 -17.12
CA LEU A 95 6.98 4.40 -15.76
C LEU A 95 8.44 4.89 -15.72
N ILE A 96 8.74 5.80 -14.80
CA ILE A 96 10.09 6.26 -14.47
C ILE A 96 10.34 5.94 -13.01
N GLU A 97 11.48 5.33 -12.70
CA GLU A 97 11.85 4.98 -11.34
C GLU A 97 13.18 5.65 -10.99
N THR A 98 13.30 6.22 -9.79
CA THR A 98 14.53 6.90 -9.32
C THR A 98 15.66 5.91 -8.95
N LYS A 99 15.72 4.73 -9.58
CA LYS A 99 16.74 3.70 -9.29
C LYS A 99 18.16 4.15 -9.61
N ASP A 100 18.31 5.10 -10.54
CA ASP A 100 19.56 5.75 -10.87
C ASP A 100 19.37 7.27 -10.92
N ALA A 101 20.28 8.02 -10.30
CA ALA A 101 20.32 9.50 -10.32
C ALA A 101 20.41 10.12 -11.73
N ASN A 102 20.50 9.29 -12.78
CA ASN A 102 20.71 9.68 -14.17
C ASN A 102 19.50 9.44 -15.10
N GLN A 103 18.35 9.03 -14.55
CA GLN A 103 17.11 8.82 -15.33
C GLN A 103 16.23 10.07 -15.43
N ILE A 104 16.70 11.19 -14.89
CA ILE A 104 16.12 12.53 -15.05
C ILE A 104 17.04 13.33 -15.98
N GLN A 105 17.03 13.01 -17.28
CA GLN A 105 17.59 13.87 -18.33
C GLN A 105 16.60 13.98 -19.50
#